data_AF-A0AAV0ERH1-F1
#
_entry.id   AF-A0AAV0ERH1-F1
#
_cell.length_a   1.000
_cell.length_b   1.000
_cell.length_c   1.000
_cell.angle_alpha   90.00
_cell.angle_beta   90.00
_cell.angle_gamma   90.00
#
_symmetry.space_group_name_H-M   'P 1'
#
loop_
_entity.id
_entity.type
_entity.pdbx_description
1 polymer ?
#
loop_
_entity_poly.entity_id
_entity_poly.type
_entity_poly.pdbx_seq_one_letter_code
_entity_poly.pdbx_strand_id
1 'polypeptide(L)'
;MATHFAARRSRPFGSVSRLSRSFRSNAALEALAKASEAKTPNLILYNYPSFSGAFAALFSHFFHDRLNLPHLVLPFSSVEPLRAEDLCIEGLEKCYFLDFIGPKGLALELSRRTSCQVLAFDHRKRVLSGVPSKEECGGNLIFNVNLEKSSACAAYDYFSSELRDIGSSDVG
;
A
#
# COMPACT_ATOMS: atom_id res chain seq x y z
N MET A 1 -27.10 55.58 -36.19
CA MET A 1 -26.43 54.47 -36.90
C MET A 1 -25.44 53.81 -35.96
N ALA A 2 -25.60 52.50 -35.76
CA ALA A 2 -24.69 51.49 -35.20
C ALA A 2 -24.09 51.68 -33.78
N THR A 3 -24.76 51.08 -32.80
CA THR A 3 -24.18 50.56 -31.55
C THR A 3 -23.44 49.25 -31.83
N HIS A 4 -22.16 49.15 -31.46
CA HIS A 4 -21.41 47.88 -31.47
C HIS A 4 -21.10 47.45 -30.03
N PHE A 5 -21.88 46.48 -29.54
CA PHE A 5 -21.56 45.69 -28.36
C PHE A 5 -20.36 44.77 -28.66
N ALA A 6 -19.29 44.90 -27.89
CA ALA A 6 -18.17 43.96 -27.91
C ALA A 6 -18.58 42.68 -27.16
N ALA A 7 -19.06 41.68 -27.91
CA ALA A 7 -19.32 40.35 -27.38
C ALA A 7 -18.00 39.66 -27.01
N ARG A 8 -17.82 39.39 -25.72
CA ARG A 8 -16.71 38.60 -25.16
C ARG A 8 -16.83 37.17 -25.71
N ARG A 9 -16.00 36.82 -26.69
CA ARG A 9 -15.85 35.44 -27.16
C ARG A 9 -15.19 34.61 -26.06
N SER A 10 -15.98 33.89 -25.28
CA SER A 10 -15.50 32.73 -24.53
C SER A 10 -14.96 31.72 -25.54
N ARG A 11 -13.73 31.26 -25.33
CA ARG A 11 -13.15 30.16 -26.10
C ARG A 11 -13.68 28.85 -25.51
N PRO A 12 -14.40 28.00 -26.26
CA PRO A 12 -14.52 26.60 -25.93
C PRO A 12 -13.43 25.83 -26.69
N PHE A 13 -12.69 25.00 -25.96
CA PHE A 13 -11.73 23.95 -26.36
C PHE A 13 -10.55 24.07 -25.39
N GLY A 14 -10.26 23.13 -24.52
CA GLY A 14 -10.42 21.69 -24.66
C GLY A 14 -9.08 21.10 -24.26
N SER A 15 -9.04 20.49 -23.09
CA SER A 15 -8.05 19.48 -22.76
C SER A 15 -8.67 18.65 -21.66
N VAL A 16 -9.43 17.62 -22.07
CA VAL A 16 -9.53 16.44 -21.22
C VAL A 16 -8.09 15.98 -21.09
N SER A 17 -7.46 16.30 -19.96
CA SER A 17 -6.17 15.74 -19.61
C SER A 17 -6.27 14.25 -19.86
N ARG A 18 -5.42 13.71 -20.74
CA ARG A 18 -5.27 12.26 -20.91
C ARG A 18 -5.33 11.68 -19.51
N LEU A 19 -6.32 10.82 -19.27
CA LEU A 19 -6.51 10.11 -18.02
C LEU A 19 -5.22 9.33 -17.74
N SER A 20 -4.24 10.00 -17.14
CA SER A 20 -3.32 9.36 -16.23
C SER A 20 -4.25 8.77 -15.19
N ARG A 21 -4.56 7.48 -15.33
CA ARG A 21 -5.18 6.74 -14.24
C ARG A 21 -4.11 6.67 -13.17
N SER A 22 -4.07 7.69 -12.34
CA SER A 22 -3.26 7.68 -11.15
C SER A 22 -3.86 6.66 -10.19
N PHE A 23 -3.00 5.89 -9.52
CA PHE A 23 -3.46 4.94 -8.52
C PHE A 23 -3.80 5.62 -7.19
N ARG A 24 -3.45 6.90 -7.04
CA ARG A 24 -4.09 7.86 -6.13
C ARG A 24 -5.45 8.32 -6.68
N SER A 25 -6.31 7.38 -7.02
CA SER A 25 -7.67 7.67 -7.51
C SER A 25 -8.59 8.08 -6.36
N ASN A 26 -9.67 8.80 -6.66
CA ASN A 26 -10.68 9.14 -5.65
C ASN A 26 -11.25 7.90 -4.96
N ALA A 27 -11.42 6.79 -5.70
CA ALA A 27 -11.90 5.53 -5.14
C ALA A 27 -10.96 4.94 -4.08
N ALA A 28 -9.63 5.05 -4.29
CA ALA A 28 -8.65 4.60 -3.31
C ALA A 28 -8.66 5.48 -2.05
N LEU A 29 -8.78 6.80 -2.23
CA LEU A 29 -8.86 7.75 -1.11
C LEU A 29 -10.16 7.58 -0.31
N GLU A 30 -11.29 7.37 -0.98
CA GLU A 30 -12.57 7.05 -0.34
C GLU A 30 -12.50 5.73 0.44
N ALA A 31 -11.83 4.71 -0.10
CA ALA A 31 -11.63 3.44 0.60
C ALA A 31 -10.78 3.61 1.87
N LEU A 32 -9.71 4.42 1.80
CA LEU A 32 -8.87 4.77 2.96
C LEU A 32 -9.65 5.54 4.02
N ALA A 33 -10.47 6.52 3.60
CA ALA A 33 -11.32 7.27 4.52
C ALA A 33 -12.31 6.35 5.26
N LYS A 34 -13.00 5.46 4.53
CA LYS A 34 -13.90 4.46 5.13
C LYS A 34 -13.17 3.50 6.07
N ALA A 35 -11.96 3.07 5.71
CA ALA A 35 -11.15 2.21 6.55
C ALA A 35 -10.72 2.92 7.85
N SER A 36 -10.42 4.21 7.78
CA SER A 36 -10.13 5.04 8.96
C SER A 36 -11.36 5.19 9.86
N GLU A 37 -12.54 5.49 9.30
CA GLU A 37 -13.80 5.57 10.05
C GLU A 37 -14.13 4.24 10.75
N ALA A 38 -13.89 3.12 10.07
CA ALA A 38 -14.09 1.77 10.58
C ALA A 38 -12.95 1.29 11.50
N LYS A 39 -11.89 2.08 11.71
CA LYS A 39 -10.68 1.73 12.48
C LYS A 39 -10.07 0.40 12.03
N THR A 40 -9.92 0.24 10.72
CA THR A 40 -9.41 -0.99 10.11
C THR A 40 -7.93 -1.19 10.48
N PRO A 41 -7.57 -2.28 11.17
CA PRO A 41 -6.22 -2.45 11.72
C PRO A 41 -5.18 -2.88 10.69
N ASN A 42 -5.58 -3.46 9.56
CA ASN A 42 -4.66 -4.02 8.56
C ASN A 42 -4.79 -3.34 7.20
N LEU A 43 -3.70 -2.78 6.69
CA LEU A 43 -3.63 -2.19 5.35
C LEU A 43 -2.66 -2.97 4.47
N ILE A 44 -3.12 -3.47 3.34
CA ILE A 44 -2.36 -4.30 2.42
C ILE A 44 -2.18 -3.54 1.12
N LEU A 45 -0.95 -3.11 0.84
CA LEU A 45 -0.56 -2.45 -0.39
C LEU A 45 0.22 -3.43 -1.25
N TYR A 46 -0.10 -3.51 -2.54
CA TYR A 46 0.67 -4.36 -3.46
C TYR A 46 1.10 -3.57 -4.69
N ASN A 47 2.30 -3.87 -5.18
CA ASN A 47 2.84 -3.26 -6.39
C ASN A 47 1.93 -3.57 -7.59
N TYR A 48 1.44 -2.53 -8.27
CA TYR A 48 0.63 -2.65 -9.48
C TYR A 48 1.24 -1.81 -10.63
N PRO A 49 1.33 -2.38 -11.85
CA PRO A 49 0.99 -3.76 -12.20
C PRO A 49 2.09 -4.75 -11.76
N SER A 50 1.72 -5.83 -11.08
CA SER A 50 2.61 -6.96 -10.80
C SER A 50 1.81 -8.22 -10.51
N PHE A 51 2.12 -9.33 -11.19
CA PHE A 51 1.57 -10.63 -10.83
C PHE A 51 2.04 -11.07 -9.45
N SER A 52 3.33 -10.87 -9.13
CA SER A 52 3.86 -11.25 -7.82
C SER A 52 3.18 -10.45 -6.71
N GLY A 53 2.96 -9.15 -6.92
CA GLY A 53 2.19 -8.30 -6.00
C GLY A 53 0.73 -8.77 -5.85
N ALA A 54 0.04 -9.06 -6.96
CA ALA A 54 -1.36 -9.50 -6.92
C ALA A 54 -1.54 -10.86 -6.21
N PHE A 55 -0.67 -11.84 -6.47
CA PHE A 55 -0.71 -13.12 -5.75
C PHE A 55 -0.34 -12.97 -4.28
N ALA A 56 0.66 -12.16 -3.95
CA ALA A 56 0.98 -11.84 -2.55
C ALA A 56 -0.22 -11.22 -1.82
N ALA A 57 -0.93 -10.28 -2.47
CA ALA A 57 -2.12 -9.66 -1.91
C ALA A 57 -3.26 -10.65 -1.71
N LEU A 58 -3.43 -11.61 -2.63
CA LEU A 58 -4.41 -12.68 -2.50
C LEU A 58 -4.11 -13.60 -1.30
N PHE A 59 -2.85 -13.98 -1.10
CA PHE A 59 -2.45 -14.78 0.07
C PHE A 59 -2.68 -14.02 1.38
N SER A 60 -2.34 -12.73 1.41
CA SER A 60 -2.64 -11.85 2.53
C SER A 60 -4.14 -11.78 2.80
N HIS A 61 -4.96 -11.62 1.76
CA HIS A 61 -6.42 -11.59 1.89
C HIS A 61 -6.96 -12.87 2.52
N PHE A 62 -6.56 -14.05 2.03
CA PHE A 62 -6.98 -15.33 2.62
C PHE A 62 -6.56 -15.50 4.08
N PHE A 63 -5.36 -15.04 4.44
CA PHE A 63 -4.90 -15.09 5.83
C PHE A 63 -5.78 -14.25 6.76
N HIS A 64 -6.01 -12.99 6.40
CA HIS A 64 -6.80 -12.08 7.24
C HIS A 64 -8.27 -12.50 7.28
N ASP A 65 -8.85 -12.92 6.14
CA ASP A 65 -10.23 -13.39 6.06
C ASP A 65 -10.45 -14.65 6.93
N ARG A 66 -9.53 -15.62 6.86
CA ARG A 66 -9.59 -16.84 7.68
C ARG A 66 -9.58 -16.55 9.19
N LEU A 67 -8.90 -15.50 9.61
CA LEU A 67 -8.82 -15.08 11.01
C LEU A 67 -9.89 -14.06 11.41
N ASN A 68 -10.83 -13.73 10.50
CA ASN A 68 -11.82 -12.68 10.68
C ASN A 68 -11.20 -11.31 11.06
N LEU A 69 -10.00 -11.02 10.53
CA LEU A 69 -9.30 -9.77 10.77
C LEU A 69 -9.73 -8.71 9.73
N PRO A 70 -10.28 -7.56 10.15
CA PRO A 70 -10.62 -6.50 9.22
C PRO A 70 -9.38 -5.97 8.51
N HIS A 71 -9.46 -5.82 7.19
CA HIS A 71 -8.34 -5.40 6.37
C HIS A 71 -8.80 -4.67 5.11
N LEU A 72 -7.94 -3.79 4.59
CA LEU A 72 -8.13 -3.11 3.31
C LEU A 72 -6.99 -3.49 2.35
N VAL A 73 -7.33 -3.94 1.13
CA VAL A 73 -6.36 -4.22 0.07
C VAL A 73 -6.41 -3.12 -0.99
N LEU A 74 -5.28 -2.49 -1.30
CA LEU A 74 -5.18 -1.46 -2.33
C LEU A 74 -3.98 -1.67 -3.27
N PRO A 75 -4.14 -1.37 -4.57
CA PRO A 75 -3.02 -1.29 -5.48
C PRO A 75 -2.14 -0.08 -5.14
N PHE A 76 -0.83 -0.25 -5.25
CA PHE A 76 0.17 0.80 -5.12
C PHE A 76 0.96 0.93 -6.42
N SER A 77 1.10 2.14 -6.94
CA SER A 77 1.85 2.41 -8.17
C SER A 77 3.01 3.36 -7.92
N SER A 78 4.13 3.11 -8.59
CA SER A 78 5.29 4.02 -8.56
C SER A 78 5.12 5.26 -9.43
N VAL A 79 4.08 5.34 -10.28
CA VAL A 79 3.85 6.49 -11.19
C VAL A 79 3.24 7.68 -10.45
N GLU A 80 2.19 7.42 -9.67
CA GLU A 80 1.59 8.39 -8.75
C GLU A 80 1.24 7.66 -7.45
N PRO A 81 2.22 7.55 -6.53
CA PRO A 81 2.06 6.77 -5.31
C PRO A 81 1.16 7.45 -4.29
N LEU A 82 0.50 6.64 -3.46
CA LEU A 82 -0.11 7.11 -2.22
C LEU A 82 0.97 7.70 -1.30
N ARG A 83 0.66 8.80 -0.64
CA ARG A 83 1.56 9.48 0.29
C ARG A 83 1.39 8.93 1.70
N ALA A 84 2.35 9.20 2.57
CA ALA A 84 2.23 8.82 3.98
C ALA A 84 0.94 9.37 4.61
N GLU A 85 0.57 10.62 4.28
CA GLU A 85 -0.67 11.25 4.75
C GLU A 85 -1.93 10.47 4.33
N ASP A 86 -1.95 9.95 3.10
CA ASP A 86 -3.09 9.19 2.60
C ASP A 86 -3.23 7.85 3.34
N LEU A 87 -2.11 7.29 3.82
CA LEU A 87 -2.03 5.97 4.47
C LEU A 87 -2.17 6.00 6.00
N CYS A 88 -2.14 7.19 6.62
CA CYS A 88 -2.28 7.37 8.06
C CYS A 88 -3.75 7.23 8.51
N ILE A 89 -4.30 6.02 8.39
CA ILE A 89 -5.65 5.71 8.84
C ILE A 89 -5.69 5.51 10.36
N GLU A 90 -6.79 5.93 11.00
CA GLU A 90 -6.99 5.71 12.43
C GLU A 90 -7.12 4.22 12.74
N GLY A 91 -6.49 3.75 13.82
CA GLY A 91 -6.53 2.34 14.24
C GLY A 91 -5.59 1.40 13.49
N LEU A 92 -4.73 1.90 12.60
CA LEU A 92 -3.78 1.08 11.85
C LEU A 92 -2.76 0.38 12.78
N GLU A 93 -2.73 -0.95 12.75
CA GLU A 93 -1.80 -1.78 13.52
C GLU A 93 -0.72 -2.40 12.62
N LYS A 94 -1.09 -2.91 11.45
CA LYS A 94 -0.17 -3.54 10.49
C LYS A 94 -0.37 -3.00 9.08
N CYS A 95 0.73 -2.68 8.41
CA CYS A 95 0.75 -2.31 7.02
C CYS A 95 1.70 -3.22 6.22
N TYR A 96 1.21 -3.81 5.14
CA TYR A 96 1.96 -4.74 4.30
C TYR A 96 2.30 -4.08 2.97
N PHE A 97 3.59 -4.05 2.60
CA PHE A 97 4.05 -3.64 1.27
C PHE A 97 4.46 -4.89 0.49
N LEU A 98 3.69 -5.26 -0.52
CA LEU A 98 3.84 -6.53 -1.23
C LEU A 98 4.41 -6.32 -2.64
N ASP A 99 5.59 -6.89 -2.90
CA ASP A 99 6.38 -6.74 -4.14
C ASP A 99 6.98 -5.33 -4.34
N PHE A 100 7.18 -4.60 -3.24
CA PHE A 100 7.89 -3.31 -3.19
C PHE A 100 8.29 -2.93 -1.75
N ILE A 101 9.24 -2.01 -1.60
CA ILE A 101 9.64 -1.43 -0.29
C ILE A 101 9.19 0.04 -0.10
N GLY A 102 8.50 0.60 -1.09
CA GLY A 102 8.06 1.99 -1.11
C GLY A 102 9.15 2.99 -1.51
N PRO A 103 8.78 4.25 -1.81
CA PRO A 103 9.73 5.36 -1.89
C PRO A 103 10.52 5.52 -0.59
N LYS A 104 11.76 6.02 -0.69
CA LYS A 104 12.65 6.23 0.45
C LYS A 104 11.93 7.09 1.51
N GLY A 105 11.88 6.59 2.74
CA GLY A 105 11.26 7.28 3.88
C GLY A 105 9.77 6.96 4.10
N LEU A 106 9.04 6.45 3.09
CA LEU A 106 7.59 6.21 3.21
C LEU A 106 7.25 5.25 4.36
N ALA A 107 7.90 4.08 4.40
CA ALA A 107 7.66 3.08 5.44
C ALA A 107 7.97 3.62 6.85
N LEU A 108 9.10 4.32 6.98
CA LEU A 108 9.53 4.91 8.25
C LEU A 108 8.58 6.00 8.73
N GLU A 109 8.15 6.86 7.82
CA GLU A 109 7.21 7.94 8.11
C GLU A 109 5.85 7.38 8.53
N LEU A 110 5.33 6.39 7.79
CA LEU A 110 4.08 5.71 8.14
C LEU A 110 4.17 5.10 9.53
N SER A 111 5.19 4.27 9.78
CA SER A 111 5.38 3.62 11.08
C SER A 111 5.52 4.62 12.23
N ARG A 112 6.19 5.76 12.03
CA ARG A 112 6.30 6.79 13.07
C ARG A 112 4.99 7.52 13.34
N ARG A 113 4.23 7.85 12.30
CA ARG A 113 2.99 8.62 12.42
C ARG A 113 1.84 7.80 13.01
N THR A 114 1.77 6.51 12.70
CA THR A 114 0.68 5.63 13.17
C THR A 114 1.10 4.67 14.28
N SER A 115 2.40 4.55 14.55
CA SER A 115 2.97 3.49 15.40
C SER A 115 2.68 2.07 14.90
N CYS A 116 2.22 1.90 13.64
CA CYS A 116 1.95 0.60 13.06
C CYS A 116 3.24 -0.15 12.72
N GLN A 117 3.14 -1.48 12.70
CA GLN A 117 4.15 -2.35 12.13
C GLN A 117 4.05 -2.31 10.60
N VAL A 118 5.16 -2.07 9.90
CA VAL A 118 5.25 -2.13 8.43
C VAL A 118 6.07 -3.34 8.04
N LEU A 119 5.48 -4.24 7.25
CA LEU A 119 6.12 -5.43 6.71
C LEU A 119 6.24 -5.32 5.20
N ALA A 120 7.45 -5.21 4.68
CA ALA A 120 7.71 -5.10 3.25
C ALA A 120 8.31 -6.40 2.69
N PHE A 121 7.81 -6.83 1.54
CA PHE A 121 8.26 -8.00 0.81
C PHE A 121 8.70 -7.58 -0.59
N ASP A 122 9.92 -7.89 -0.96
CA ASP A 122 10.45 -7.68 -2.31
C ASP A 122 11.42 -8.83 -2.66
N HIS A 123 11.75 -8.99 -3.93
CA HIS A 123 12.69 -10.00 -4.40
C HIS A 123 13.77 -9.42 -5.31
N ARG A 124 13.72 -8.11 -5.59
CA ARG A 124 14.61 -7.47 -6.54
C ARG A 124 15.87 -6.96 -5.86
N LYS A 125 17.04 -7.40 -6.33
CA LYS A 125 18.35 -6.93 -5.83
C LYS A 125 18.47 -5.40 -5.77
N ARG A 126 17.84 -4.68 -6.70
CA ARG A 126 17.87 -3.21 -6.78
C ARG A 126 17.28 -2.51 -5.56
N VAL A 127 16.42 -3.16 -4.78
CA VAL A 127 15.75 -2.52 -3.63
C VAL A 127 16.61 -2.57 -2.37
N LEU A 128 17.67 -3.37 -2.34
CA LEU A 128 18.55 -3.50 -1.17
C LEU A 128 19.20 -2.17 -0.75
N SER A 129 19.53 -1.30 -1.71
CA SER A 129 20.08 0.03 -1.41
C SER A 129 19.06 1.01 -0.82
N GLY A 130 17.77 0.69 -0.93
CA GLY A 130 16.67 1.47 -0.36
C GLY A 130 16.22 1.00 1.02
N VAL A 131 16.71 -0.15 1.48
CA VAL A 131 16.41 -0.66 2.83
C VAL A 131 17.21 0.16 3.85
N PRO A 132 16.55 0.80 4.84
CA PRO A 132 17.25 1.55 5.87
C PRO A 132 18.16 0.64 6.70
N SER A 133 19.21 1.22 7.30
CA SER A 133 20.09 0.45 8.19
C SER A 133 19.34 0.01 9.45
N LYS A 134 19.81 -1.02 10.15
CA LYS A 134 19.13 -1.50 11.38
C LYS A 134 19.02 -0.42 12.46
N GLU A 135 19.95 0.53 12.49
CA GLU A 135 19.97 1.65 13.42
C GLU A 135 18.91 2.71 13.05
N GLU A 136 18.58 2.84 11.76
CA GLU A 136 17.51 3.69 11.25
C GLU A 136 16.13 3.02 11.35
N CYS A 137 16.11 1.69 11.38
CA CYS A 137 14.94 0.84 11.41
C CYS A 137 14.47 0.61 12.85
N GLY A 138 13.37 1.24 13.26
CA GLY A 138 12.71 0.88 14.53
C GLY A 138 12.18 -0.56 14.48
N GLY A 139 11.88 -1.16 15.65
CA GLY A 139 11.35 -2.54 15.74
C GLY A 139 10.03 -2.78 15.00
N ASN A 140 9.36 -1.71 14.57
CA ASN A 140 8.11 -1.75 13.81
C ASN A 140 8.32 -1.87 12.30
N LEU A 141 9.55 -1.89 11.78
CA LEU A 141 9.83 -2.00 10.36
C LEU A 141 10.54 -3.33 10.04
N ILE A 142 9.91 -4.16 9.21
CA ILE A 142 10.44 -5.48 8.82
C ILE A 142 10.54 -5.53 7.30
N PHE A 143 11.75 -5.74 6.78
CA PHE A 143 12.01 -5.86 5.34
C PHE A 143 12.43 -7.29 4.99
N ASN A 144 11.51 -8.02 4.34
CA ASN A 144 11.69 -9.38 3.82
C ASN A 144 12.10 -9.32 2.35
N VAL A 145 13.38 -9.03 2.08
CA VAL A 145 13.93 -9.05 0.71
C VAL A 145 14.53 -10.43 0.41
N ASN A 146 13.85 -11.23 -0.39
CA ASN A 146 14.28 -12.60 -0.74
C ASN A 146 14.75 -12.66 -2.19
N LEU A 147 16.04 -12.88 -2.43
CA LEU A 147 16.60 -12.92 -3.78
C LEU A 147 16.40 -14.28 -4.49
N GLU A 148 16.02 -15.32 -3.76
CA GLU A 148 15.89 -16.70 -4.25
C GLU A 148 14.44 -17.06 -4.60
N LYS A 149 13.47 -16.40 -3.95
CA LYS A 149 12.04 -16.64 -4.15
C LYS A 149 11.34 -15.36 -4.58
N SER A 150 10.29 -15.49 -5.38
CA SER A 150 9.42 -14.35 -5.70
C SER A 150 8.77 -13.76 -4.45
N SER A 151 8.37 -12.50 -4.49
CA SER A 151 7.65 -11.84 -3.39
C SER A 151 6.34 -12.55 -3.03
N ALA A 152 5.64 -13.11 -4.02
CA ALA A 152 4.46 -13.94 -3.81
C ALA A 152 4.77 -15.20 -2.99
N CYS A 153 5.85 -15.91 -3.31
CA CYS A 153 6.27 -17.10 -2.56
C CYS A 153 6.70 -16.74 -1.14
N ALA A 154 7.46 -15.65 -0.97
CA ALA A 154 7.87 -15.19 0.36
C ALA A 154 6.66 -14.76 1.22
N ALA A 155 5.69 -14.07 0.63
CA ALA A 155 4.45 -13.71 1.31
C ALA A 155 3.62 -14.95 1.68
N TYR A 156 3.49 -15.92 0.77
CA TYR A 156 2.82 -17.20 1.05
C TYR A 156 3.46 -17.93 2.23
N ASP A 157 4.79 -18.08 2.21
CA ASP A 157 5.53 -18.75 3.28
C ASP A 157 5.31 -18.03 4.63
N TYR A 158 5.38 -16.70 4.64
CA TYR A 158 5.15 -15.89 5.82
C TYR A 158 3.75 -16.09 6.40
N PHE A 159 2.69 -15.85 5.62
CA PHE A 159 1.32 -15.97 6.10
C PHE A 159 0.95 -17.42 6.49
N SER A 160 1.52 -18.41 5.81
CA SER A 160 1.35 -19.82 6.17
C SER A 160 2.02 -20.15 7.50
N SER A 161 3.18 -19.57 7.79
CA SER A 161 3.86 -19.73 9.08
C SER A 161 3.05 -19.07 10.19
N GLU A 162 2.67 -17.80 10.03
CA GLU A 162 1.88 -17.06 11.03
C GLU A 162 0.59 -17.81 11.38
N LEU A 163 -0.11 -18.36 10.38
CA LEU A 163 -1.35 -19.12 10.60
C LEU A 163 -1.11 -20.41 11.41
N ARG A 164 0.03 -21.08 11.17
CA ARG A 164 0.41 -22.30 11.93
C ARG A 164 0.80 -21.96 13.37
N ASP A 165 1.48 -20.85 13.58
CA ASP A 165 1.92 -20.41 14.89
C ASP A 165 0.70 -20.05 15.76
N ILE A 166 -0.27 -19.33 15.19
CA ILE A 166 -1.56 -19.02 15.85
C ILE A 166 -2.33 -20.32 16.18
N GLY A 167 -2.42 -21.24 15.22
CA GLY A 167 -3.13 -22.52 15.44
C GLY A 167 -2.45 -23.44 16.45
N SER A 168 -1.16 -23.24 16.75
CA SER A 168 -0.42 -24.01 17.76
C SER A 168 -0.56 -23.41 19.16
N SER A 169 -0.80 -22.09 19.27
CA SER A 169 -1.06 -21.42 20.56
C SER A 169 -2.44 -21.71 21.16
N ASP A 170 -3.41 -22.19 20.36
CA ASP A 170 -4.75 -22.59 20.82
C ASP A 170 -4.81 -24.03 21.39
N VAL A 171 -3.66 -24.75 21.43
CA VAL A 171 -3.55 -26.12 21.98
C VAL A 171 -2.83 -26.13 23.35
N GLY A 172 -2.74 -24.97 24.02
CA GLY A 172 -2.09 -24.78 25.32
C GLY A 172 -3.05 -24.56 26.48
#